data_AF-A0A968HM40-F1
#
_entry.id   AF-A0A968HM40-F1
#
_cell.length_a   1.000
_cell.length_b   1.000
_cell.length_c   1.000
_cell.angle_alpha   90.00
_cell.angle_beta   90.00
_cell.angle_gamma   90.00
#
_symmetry.space_group_name_H-M   'P 1'
#
loop_
_entity.id
_entity.type
_entity.pdbx_description
1 polymer ?
#
loop_
_entity_poly.entity_id
_entity_poly.type
_entity_poly.pdbx_seq_one_letter_code
_entity_poly.pdbx_strand_id
1 'polypeptide(L)'
;MQPGDILVTGWRFWREHQASLPAPDLLAICTLPIPSLEHPLVASRVGYYRRQHLNWFSLYLLPTAISELQRAIAPVRRCQGKVVLLDNRLLHRSYGRQILDALRPMQRLEGATLLHAGQAMELPSN
;
A
#
# COMPACT_ATOMS: atom_id res chain seq x y z
N MET A 1 4.94 -19.02 -12.20
CA MET A 1 5.96 -18.06 -12.65
C MET A 1 7.33 -18.68 -12.42
N GLN A 2 8.22 -18.55 -13.39
CA GLN A 2 9.62 -18.91 -13.28
C GLN A 2 10.43 -17.73 -12.71
N PRO A 3 11.64 -17.98 -12.18
CA PRO A 3 12.56 -16.90 -11.81
C PRO A 3 12.79 -15.94 -12.99
N GLY A 4 12.56 -14.64 -12.76
CA GLY A 4 12.70 -13.60 -13.79
C GLY A 4 11.40 -13.18 -14.49
N ASP A 5 10.27 -13.86 -14.25
CA ASP A 5 8.98 -13.43 -14.79
C ASP A 5 8.55 -12.08 -14.19
N ILE A 6 8.01 -11.20 -15.04
CA ILE A 6 7.47 -9.90 -14.63
C ILE A 6 5.96 -9.90 -14.84
N LEU A 7 5.21 -9.63 -13.78
CA LEU A 7 3.77 -9.37 -13.85
C LEU A 7 3.51 -7.86 -13.87
N VAL A 8 2.91 -7.36 -14.95
CA VAL A 8 2.40 -5.99 -15.03
C VAL A 8 0.89 -6.03 -14.95
N THR A 9 0.31 -5.31 -13.99
CA THR A 9 -1.13 -5.39 -13.75
C THR A 9 -1.69 -4.17 -13.04
N GLY A 10 -3.02 -4.03 -13.07
CA GLY A 10 -3.75 -3.04 -12.30
C GLY A 10 -4.09 -3.51 -10.88
N TRP A 11 -4.52 -2.58 -10.03
CA TRP A 11 -4.88 -2.83 -8.63
C TRP A 11 -5.88 -3.98 -8.46
N ARG A 12 -6.99 -3.95 -9.21
CA ARG A 12 -8.07 -4.95 -9.07
C ARG A 12 -7.55 -6.37 -9.28
N PHE A 13 -6.85 -6.61 -10.39
CA PHE A 13 -6.32 -7.93 -10.70
C PHE A 13 -5.34 -8.41 -9.62
N TRP A 14 -4.38 -7.56 -9.20
CA TRP A 14 -3.46 -7.93 -8.13
C TRP A 14 -4.22 -8.30 -6.85
N ARG A 15 -5.19 -7.47 -6.43
CA ARG A 15 -5.96 -7.70 -5.21
C ARG A 15 -6.74 -9.02 -5.24
N GLU A 16 -7.30 -9.38 -6.38
CA GLU A 16 -8.08 -10.60 -6.59
C GLU A 16 -7.21 -11.86 -6.71
N HIS A 17 -6.00 -11.77 -7.27
CA HIS A 17 -5.19 -12.94 -7.65
C HIS A 17 -3.93 -13.14 -6.80
N GLN A 18 -3.50 -12.16 -5.99
CA GLN A 18 -2.28 -12.27 -5.16
C GLN A 18 -2.24 -13.48 -4.21
N ALA A 19 -3.38 -14.09 -3.90
CA ALA A 19 -3.46 -15.27 -3.04
C ALA A 19 -3.16 -16.57 -3.80
N SER A 20 -3.38 -16.61 -5.11
CA SER A 20 -3.11 -17.75 -5.98
C SER A 20 -1.81 -17.60 -6.78
N LEU A 21 -1.22 -16.41 -6.78
CA LEU A 21 0.07 -16.14 -7.40
C LEU A 21 1.22 -16.34 -6.40
N PRO A 22 2.42 -16.75 -6.88
CA PRO A 22 3.62 -16.73 -6.05
C PRO A 22 3.89 -15.34 -5.49
N ALA A 23 4.36 -15.26 -4.24
CA ALA A 23 4.75 -13.99 -3.65
C ALA A 23 5.98 -13.42 -4.40
N PRO A 24 5.95 -12.15 -4.84
CA PRO A 24 7.04 -11.58 -5.59
C PRO A 24 8.18 -11.16 -4.66
N ASP A 25 9.42 -11.35 -5.14
CA ASP A 25 10.62 -10.82 -4.46
C ASP A 25 10.66 -9.29 -4.48
N LEU A 26 10.03 -8.67 -5.49
CA LEU A 26 9.90 -7.24 -5.66
C LEU A 26 8.48 -6.87 -6.12
N LEU A 27 7.79 -6.03 -5.35
CA LEU A 27 6.52 -5.42 -5.73
C LEU A 27 6.70 -3.91 -5.94
N ALA A 28 6.61 -3.46 -7.19
CA ALA A 28 6.64 -2.03 -7.52
C ALA A 28 5.21 -1.47 -7.63
N ILE A 29 4.94 -0.39 -6.91
CA ILE A 29 3.65 0.31 -6.91
C ILE A 29 3.87 1.74 -7.38
N CYS A 30 3.39 2.03 -8.59
CA CYS A 30 3.61 3.32 -9.24
C CYS A 30 2.69 4.44 -8.75
N THR A 31 1.55 4.10 -8.16
CA THR A 31 0.54 5.09 -7.78
C THR A 31 -0.20 4.63 -6.54
N LEU A 32 -0.30 5.52 -5.53
CA LEU A 32 -1.06 5.23 -4.32
C LEU A 32 -2.53 4.92 -4.64
N PRO A 33 -3.14 3.91 -3.99
CA PRO A 33 -4.52 3.49 -4.24
C PRO A 33 -5.54 4.41 -3.56
N ILE A 34 -5.42 5.72 -3.79
CA ILE A 34 -6.40 6.69 -3.29
C ILE A 34 -7.70 6.53 -4.10
N PRO A 35 -8.86 6.32 -3.46
CA PRO A 35 -10.12 6.13 -4.20
C PRO A 35 -10.45 7.35 -5.08
N SER A 36 -10.87 7.09 -6.32
CA SER A 36 -11.23 8.15 -7.27
C SER A 36 -12.55 8.82 -6.89
N LEU A 37 -12.59 10.16 -6.94
CA LEU A 37 -13.80 10.95 -6.74
C LEU A 37 -14.82 10.78 -7.88
N GLU A 38 -14.39 10.26 -9.03
CA GLU A 38 -15.28 9.96 -10.16
C GLU A 38 -16.17 8.74 -9.89
N HIS A 39 -15.79 7.90 -8.92
CA HIS A 39 -16.59 6.74 -8.55
C HIS A 39 -17.81 7.17 -7.70
N PRO A 40 -19.06 6.85 -8.11
CA PRO A 40 -20.26 7.39 -7.46
C PRO A 40 -20.35 7.12 -5.96
N LEU A 41 -19.96 5.93 -5.51
CA LEU A 41 -19.95 5.58 -4.07
C LEU A 41 -18.90 6.37 -3.28
N VAL A 42 -17.74 6.66 -3.88
CA VAL A 42 -16.69 7.45 -3.26
C VAL A 42 -17.16 8.90 -3.15
N ALA A 43 -17.71 9.46 -4.23
CA ALA A 43 -18.28 10.80 -4.26
C ALA A 43 -19.38 10.99 -3.21
N SER A 44 -20.29 10.02 -3.08
CA SER A 44 -21.37 10.03 -2.10
C SER A 44 -20.85 10.07 -0.67
N ARG A 45 -19.85 9.24 -0.35
CA ARG A 45 -19.25 9.18 0.99
C ARG A 45 -18.45 10.44 1.30
N VAL A 46 -17.75 11.01 0.33
CA VAL A 46 -17.11 12.33 0.47
C VAL A 46 -18.16 13.42 0.73
N GLY A 47 -19.29 13.40 0.02
CA GLY A 47 -20.42 14.31 0.25
C GLY A 47 -20.98 14.22 1.68
N TYR A 48 -21.07 13.03 2.25
CA TYR A 48 -21.50 12.81 3.64
C TYR A 48 -20.60 13.53 4.65
N TYR A 49 -19.27 13.39 4.54
CA TYR A 49 -18.32 14.08 5.42
C TYR A 49 -18.32 15.60 5.20
N ARG A 50 -18.46 16.05 3.94
CA ARG A 50 -18.52 17.49 3.62
C ARG A 50 -19.71 18.18 4.28
N ARG A 51 -20.90 17.57 4.28
CA ARG A 51 -22.10 18.12 4.95
C ARG A 51 -21.94 18.28 6.47
N GLN A 52 -20.97 17.58 7.06
CA GLN A 52 -20.65 17.67 8.48
C GLN A 52 -19.42 18.55 8.75
N HIS A 53 -18.90 19.26 7.75
CA HIS A 53 -17.67 20.06 7.84
C HIS A 53 -16.45 19.26 8.31
N LEU A 54 -16.42 17.95 8.02
CA LEU A 54 -15.33 17.05 8.39
C LEU A 54 -14.31 16.88 7.26
N ASN A 55 -13.06 16.58 7.62
CA ASN A 55 -12.01 16.28 6.65
C ASN A 55 -12.19 14.87 6.05
N TRP A 56 -12.89 14.81 4.92
CA TRP A 56 -13.16 13.58 4.16
C TRP A 56 -11.89 12.86 3.68
N PHE A 57 -10.79 13.58 3.44
CA PHE A 57 -9.55 12.96 2.99
C PHE A 57 -8.95 12.14 4.14
N SER A 58 -8.77 12.76 5.30
CA SER A 58 -8.19 12.12 6.48
C SER A 58 -9.09 11.04 7.08
N LEU A 59 -10.41 11.22 7.03
CA LEU A 59 -11.36 10.28 7.67
C LEU A 59 -11.81 9.14 6.76
N TYR A 60 -11.62 9.26 5.44
CA TYR A 60 -12.08 8.25 4.48
C TYR A 60 -11.04 7.86 3.44
N LEU A 61 -10.59 8.79 2.59
CA LEU A 61 -9.74 8.39 1.47
C LEU A 61 -8.39 7.83 1.91
N LEU A 62 -7.72 8.50 2.86
CA LEU A 62 -6.40 8.10 3.33
C LEU A 62 -6.45 6.74 4.07
N PRO A 63 -7.34 6.50 5.06
CA PRO A 63 -7.48 5.19 5.67
C PRO A 63 -7.82 4.08 4.67
N THR A 64 -8.66 4.37 3.67
CA THR A 64 -8.99 3.40 2.61
C THR A 64 -7.74 3.04 1.78
N ALA A 65 -6.96 4.05 1.37
CA ALA A 65 -5.73 3.83 0.62
C ALA A 65 -4.69 3.04 1.42
N ILE A 66 -4.52 3.35 2.71
CA ILE A 66 -3.62 2.61 3.61
C ILE A 66 -4.05 1.14 3.72
N SER A 67 -5.34 0.88 3.90
CA SER A 67 -5.88 -0.48 4.00
C SER A 67 -5.66 -1.28 2.70
N GLU A 68 -5.90 -0.68 1.54
CA GLU A 68 -5.62 -1.35 0.25
C GLU A 68 -4.12 -1.64 0.08
N LEU A 69 -3.27 -0.68 0.44
CA LEU A 69 -1.81 -0.83 0.35
C LEU A 69 -1.30 -1.94 1.27
N GLN A 70 -1.70 -1.95 2.54
CA GLN A 70 -1.33 -2.99 3.51
C GLN A 70 -1.73 -4.38 3.03
N ARG A 71 -2.95 -4.52 2.49
CA ARG A 71 -3.42 -5.81 1.99
C ARG A 71 -2.70 -6.21 0.70
N ALA A 72 -2.32 -5.27 -0.18
CA ALA A 72 -1.61 -5.55 -1.42
C ALA A 72 -0.16 -6.00 -1.20
N ILE A 73 0.50 -5.52 -0.14
CA ILE A 73 1.88 -5.92 0.19
C ILE A 73 1.96 -7.19 1.07
N ALA A 74 0.81 -7.72 1.50
CA ALA A 74 0.76 -8.84 2.44
C ALA A 74 1.54 -10.09 1.96
N PRO A 75 1.51 -10.49 0.67
CA PRO A 75 2.33 -11.61 0.18
C PRO A 75 3.82 -11.34 0.34
N VAL A 76 4.28 -10.12 0.00
CA VAL A 76 5.69 -9.70 0.05
C VAL A 76 6.23 -9.74 1.48
N ARG A 77 5.41 -9.36 2.47
CA ARG A 77 5.78 -9.43 3.88
C ARG A 77 6.08 -10.84 4.36
N ARG A 78 5.41 -11.86 3.80
CA ARG A 78 5.59 -13.27 4.21
C ARG A 78 6.86 -13.89 3.66
N CYS A 79 7.33 -13.43 2.49
CA CYS A 79 8.54 -13.95 1.83
C CYS A 79 9.78 -13.07 2.04
N GLN A 80 9.72 -12.09 2.93
CA GLN A 80 10.79 -11.10 3.16
C GLN A 80 11.20 -10.32 1.89
N GLY A 81 10.27 -10.15 0.94
CA GLY A 81 10.52 -9.41 -0.29
C GLY A 81 10.58 -7.89 -0.09
N LYS A 82 10.80 -7.18 -1.20
CA LYS A 82 10.92 -5.72 -1.25
C LYS A 82 9.67 -5.10 -1.87
N VAL A 83 9.25 -3.97 -1.35
CA VAL A 83 8.20 -3.12 -1.94
C VAL A 83 8.83 -1.81 -2.37
N VAL A 84 8.62 -1.39 -3.61
CA VAL A 84 9.06 -0.08 -4.10
C VAL A 84 7.85 0.77 -4.38
N LEU A 85 7.72 1.89 -3.66
CA LEU A 85 6.67 2.88 -3.91
C LEU A 85 7.25 4.03 -4.72
N LEU A 86 6.76 4.21 -5.95
CA LEU A 86 7.27 5.22 -6.91
C LEU A 86 6.42 6.50 -6.95
N ASP A 87 5.54 6.68 -5.97
CA ASP A 87 4.64 7.82 -5.90
C ASP A 87 5.24 8.96 -5.07
N ASN A 88 5.59 10.07 -5.74
CA ASN A 88 6.21 11.24 -5.12
C ASN A 88 5.37 11.89 -3.99
N ARG A 89 4.07 11.60 -3.91
CA ARG A 89 3.22 12.10 -2.82
C ARG A 89 3.66 11.58 -1.46
N LEU A 90 4.35 10.44 -1.40
CA LEU A 90 4.94 9.92 -0.16
C LEU A 90 6.02 10.84 0.42
N LEU A 91 6.70 11.60 -0.43
CA LEU A 91 7.80 12.49 -0.03
C LEU A 91 7.31 13.92 0.21
N HIS A 92 6.39 14.40 -0.63
CA HIS A 92 6.02 15.82 -0.68
C HIS A 92 4.67 16.14 -0.05
N ARG A 93 3.91 15.15 0.43
CA ARG A 93 2.62 15.40 1.12
C ARG A 93 2.72 15.00 2.59
N SER A 94 2.05 15.78 3.45
CA SER A 94 2.02 15.55 4.90
C SER A 94 1.51 14.16 5.29
N TYR A 95 0.56 13.61 4.53
CA TYR A 95 0.05 12.26 4.75
C TYR A 95 1.01 11.15 4.29
N GLY A 96 2.07 11.47 3.54
CA GLY A 96 3.05 10.50 3.09
C GLY A 96 3.68 9.75 4.26
N ARG A 97 3.99 10.47 5.35
CA ARG A 97 4.52 9.86 6.58
C ARG A 97 3.54 8.87 7.22
N GLN A 98 2.25 9.18 7.24
CA GLN A 98 1.21 8.30 7.79
C GLN A 98 1.12 6.99 7.01
N ILE A 99 1.24 7.06 5.67
CA ILE A 99 1.27 5.86 4.83
C ILE A 99 2.50 5.01 5.18
N LEU A 100 3.70 5.61 5.22
CA LEU A 100 4.93 4.89 5.54
C LEU A 100 4.89 4.23 6.92
N ASP A 101 4.39 4.95 7.94
CA ASP A 101 4.31 4.41 9.30
C ASP A 101 3.30 3.25 9.38
N ALA A 102 2.20 3.29 8.63
CA ALA A 102 1.25 2.17 8.54
C ALA A 102 1.83 0.92 7.83
N LEU A 103 2.93 1.06 7.09
CA LEU A 103 3.61 -0.05 6.43
C LEU A 103 4.73 -0.69 7.27
N ARG A 104 4.96 -0.24 8.49
CA ARG A 104 5.87 -0.92 9.44
C ARG A 104 5.45 -2.39 9.66
N PRO A 105 6.40 -3.32 9.91
CA PRO A 105 7.83 -3.10 10.19
C PRO A 105 8.72 -2.96 8.94
N MET A 106 8.17 -2.67 7.76
CA MET A 106 9.03 -2.54 6.58
C MET A 106 10.01 -1.37 6.73
N GLN A 107 11.29 -1.66 6.55
CA GLN A 107 12.38 -0.70 6.70
C GLN A 107 12.58 0.07 5.40
N ARG A 108 12.69 1.38 5.49
CA ARG A 108 12.95 2.24 4.33
C ARG A 108 14.44 2.19 3.96
N LEU A 109 14.73 1.86 2.70
CA LEU A 109 16.07 1.97 2.10
C LEU A 109 16.14 3.28 1.26
N GLU A 110 17.35 3.80 1.04
CA GLU A 110 17.58 5.07 0.33
C GLU A 110 17.40 4.94 -1.20
N GLY A 111 17.08 6.05 -1.89
CA GLY A 111 17.11 6.17 -3.38
C GLY A 111 15.77 6.08 -4.13
N ALA A 112 14.78 5.40 -3.56
CA ALA A 112 13.36 5.47 -3.87
C ALA A 112 12.65 5.02 -2.58
N THR A 113 11.32 5.14 -2.42
CA THR A 113 10.68 4.58 -1.21
C THR A 113 10.67 3.04 -1.32
N LEU A 114 11.84 2.44 -1.18
CA LEU A 114 12.05 1.02 -1.13
C LEU A 114 11.88 0.60 0.32
N LEU A 115 11.02 -0.37 0.53
CA LEU A 115 10.65 -0.91 1.81
C LEU A 115 11.04 -2.39 1.81
N HIS A 116 11.86 -2.80 2.77
CA HIS A 116 12.22 -4.21 2.99
C HIS A 116 11.40 -4.76 4.13
N ALA A 117 10.81 -5.94 4.01
CA ALA A 117 10.17 -6.60 5.14
C ALA A 117 11.19 -6.81 6.29
N GLY A 118 11.00 -6.17 7.44
CA GLY A 118 11.87 -6.41 8.60
C GLY A 118 11.78 -7.86 9.07
N GLN A 119 12.88 -8.42 9.57
CA GLN A 119 12.85 -9.72 10.23
C GLN A 119 11.84 -9.67 11.39
N ALA A 120 10.97 -10.67 11.48
CA ALA A 120 10.17 -10.87 12.69
C ALA A 120 11.16 -11.04 13.84
N MET A 121 11.03 -10.21 14.87
CA MET A 121 11.73 -10.41 16.13
C MET A 121 11.34 -11.81 16.62
N GLU A 122 12.28 -12.75 16.53
CA GLU A 122 12.12 -14.07 17.14
C GLU A 122 11.82 -13.83 18.62
N LEU A 123 10.63 -14.24 19.06
CA LEU A 123 10.34 -14.32 20.47
C LEU A 123 11.35 -15.31 21.06
N PRO A 124 12.10 -14.95 22.13
CA PRO A 124 13.05 -15.86 22.72
C PRO A 124 12.31 -17.13 23.15
N SER A 125 12.76 -18.27 22.62
CA SER A 125 12.33 -19.59 23.07
C SER A 125 12.58 -19.70 24.57
N ASN A 126 11.53 -19.95 25.35
CA ASN A 126 11.62 -20.47 26.70
C ASN A 126 11.04 -21.88 26.71
#